data_AF-A0A0D1KSX4-F1
#
_entry.id   AF-A0A0D1KSX4-F1
#
_cell.length_a   1.000
_cell.length_b   1.000
_cell.length_c   1.000
_cell.angle_alpha   90.00
_cell.angle_beta   90.00
_cell.angle_gamma   90.00
#
_symmetry.space_group_name_H-M   'P 1'
#
loop_
_entity.id
_entity.type
_entity.pdbx_description
1 polymer ?
#
loop_
_entity_poly.entity_id
_entity_poly.type
_entity_poly.pdbx_seq_one_letter_code
_entity_poly.pdbx_strand_id
1 'polypeptide(L)'
;MKKTLIILTVLLLSVLTAACSSSSGNQNSKEHKVAVTHDLGKTVPEHPKRVVVLELGFIDTLLDLGITPVGVADDNKAKQLINKDVLKKIDGYTSVGTRSQPSMEKIASLKPDLIIADTTRHKKVYDQLKK
;
A
#
# COMPACT_ATOMS: atom_id res chain seq x y z
N MET A 1 -40.69 -28.36 49.44
CA MET A 1 -41.59 -29.52 49.22
C MET A 1 -42.63 -29.15 48.18
N LYS A 2 -42.69 -29.92 47.08
CA LYS A 2 -43.93 -30.40 46.43
C LYS A 2 -44.85 -29.32 45.81
N LYS A 3 -45.24 -29.28 44.54
CA LYS A 3 -45.26 -30.14 43.34
C LYS A 3 -45.61 -29.15 42.20
N THR A 4 -44.90 -29.04 41.09
CA THR A 4 -45.18 -29.74 39.79
C THR A 4 -46.66 -30.02 39.48
N LEU A 5 -47.01 -29.94 38.19
CA LEU A 5 -48.32 -30.13 37.52
C LEU A 5 -49.16 -28.84 37.49
N ILE A 6 -49.31 -28.13 36.37
CA ILE A 6 -50.10 -28.45 35.15
C ILE A 6 -49.37 -27.76 33.97
N ILE A 7 -48.51 -28.38 33.15
CA ILE A 7 -48.69 -29.33 32.03
C ILE A 7 -50.00 -29.21 31.23
N LEU A 8 -49.80 -28.87 29.95
CA LEU A 8 -50.61 -29.14 28.75
C LEU A 8 -51.77 -28.21 28.39
N THR A 9 -51.93 -28.05 27.07
CA THR A 9 -52.99 -27.39 26.30
C THR A 9 -53.00 -25.87 26.28
N VAL A 10 -52.07 -25.23 25.54
CA VAL A 10 -52.42 -24.41 24.35
C VAL A 10 -51.24 -24.48 23.38
N LEU A 11 -51.28 -25.52 22.55
CA LEU A 11 -50.59 -25.59 21.26
C LEU A 11 -51.24 -24.55 20.33
N LEU A 12 -50.43 -24.00 19.40
CA LEU A 12 -50.80 -23.11 18.29
C LEU A 12 -50.92 -21.60 18.59
N LEU A 13 -49.77 -20.92 18.63
CA LEU A 13 -49.62 -19.69 17.84
C LEU A 13 -48.14 -19.48 17.48
N SER A 14 -47.74 -20.10 16.37
CA SER A 14 -46.53 -19.80 15.63
C SER A 14 -46.68 -18.45 14.93
N VAL A 15 -45.98 -17.40 15.37
CA VAL A 15 -45.56 -16.32 14.47
C VAL A 15 -44.15 -15.87 14.84
N LEU A 16 -43.33 -15.81 13.80
CA LEU A 16 -41.90 -15.65 13.72
C LEU A 16 -41.42 -14.31 14.32
N THR A 17 -40.35 -14.34 15.11
CA THR A 17 -39.41 -13.21 15.17
C THR A 17 -37.98 -13.74 15.09
N ALA A 18 -37.27 -13.18 14.11
CA ALA A 18 -36.02 -13.66 13.54
C ALA A 18 -34.88 -13.84 14.54
N ALA A 19 -34.21 -14.99 14.44
CA ALA A 19 -32.81 -15.11 14.79
C ALA A 19 -31.98 -14.45 13.67
N CYS A 20 -31.32 -13.34 13.98
CA CYS A 20 -30.14 -12.89 13.22
C CYS A 20 -28.93 -13.00 14.13
N SER A 21 -28.35 -14.19 14.09
CA SER A 21 -26.94 -14.42 14.39
C SER A 21 -26.10 -13.96 13.20
N SER A 22 -24.88 -13.53 13.49
CA SER A 22 -23.75 -13.30 12.57
C SER A 22 -23.92 -12.20 11.51
N SER A 23 -23.09 -11.17 11.60
CA SER A 23 -21.84 -11.14 10.83
C SER A 23 -21.07 -9.89 11.24
N SER A 24 -19.96 -10.09 11.94
CA SER A 24 -18.89 -9.10 12.04
C SER A 24 -18.54 -8.69 10.62
N GLY A 25 -18.96 -7.48 10.25
CA GLY A 25 -18.69 -6.89 8.94
C GLY A 25 -17.19 -6.86 8.72
N ASN A 26 -16.71 -7.84 7.98
CA ASN A 26 -15.38 -7.85 7.38
C ASN A 26 -15.36 -6.67 6.40
N GLN A 27 -14.88 -5.52 6.88
CA GLN A 27 -14.58 -4.35 6.07
C GLN A 27 -13.42 -4.75 5.15
N ASN A 28 -13.77 -5.37 4.04
CA ASN A 28 -12.84 -5.61 2.95
C ASN A 28 -12.47 -4.24 2.40
N SER A 29 -11.33 -3.70 2.84
CA SER A 29 -10.77 -2.45 2.33
C SER A 29 -10.44 -2.67 0.86
N LYS A 30 -11.40 -2.41 -0.03
CA LYS A 30 -11.15 -2.32 -1.47
C LYS A 30 -10.08 -1.25 -1.63
N GLU A 31 -8.88 -1.64 -2.08
CA GLU A 31 -7.87 -0.70 -2.52
C GLU A 31 -8.51 0.20 -3.57
N HIS A 32 -8.74 1.45 -3.18
CA HIS A 32 -9.32 2.43 -4.07
C HIS A 32 -8.20 2.88 -5.02
N LYS A 33 -8.40 2.65 -6.31
CA LYS A 33 -7.42 2.93 -7.37
C LYS A 33 -7.90 4.13 -8.16
N VAL A 34 -7.00 5.07 -8.42
CA VAL A 34 -7.27 6.22 -9.30
C VAL A 34 -6.66 5.93 -10.66
N ALA A 35 -7.44 6.19 -11.71
CA ALA A 35 -6.99 6.06 -13.08
C ALA A 35 -6.08 7.24 -13.46
N VAL A 36 -4.79 7.13 -13.16
CA VAL A 36 -3.76 8.04 -13.69
C VAL A 36 -3.16 7.40 -14.94
N THR A 37 -3.10 8.14 -16.05
CA THR A 37 -2.41 7.69 -17.27
C THR A 37 -0.93 8.06 -17.17
N HIS A 38 -0.06 7.12 -17.50
CA HIS A 38 1.39 7.32 -17.56
C HIS A 38 1.96 6.63 -18.82
N ASP A 39 3.22 6.87 -19.15
CA ASP A 39 3.84 6.46 -20.43
C ASP A 39 3.74 4.95 -20.76
N LEU A 40 3.58 4.11 -19.73
CA LEU A 40 3.61 2.65 -19.82
C LEU A 40 2.29 1.98 -19.42
N GLY A 41 1.22 2.75 -19.19
CA GLY A 41 -0.06 2.19 -18.76
C GLY A 41 -1.02 3.18 -18.12
N LYS A 42 -1.96 2.61 -17.36
CA LYS A 42 -2.96 3.36 -16.62
C LYS A 42 -3.15 2.70 -15.25
N THR A 43 -3.42 3.52 -14.24
CA THR A 43 -3.79 3.21 -12.84
C THR A 43 -2.65 3.39 -11.81
N VAL A 44 -2.96 4.06 -10.70
CA VAL A 44 -2.12 4.28 -9.51
C VAL A 44 -3.02 4.10 -8.27
N PRO A 45 -2.52 3.64 -7.10
CA PRO A 45 -3.30 3.67 -5.86
C PRO A 45 -3.77 5.10 -5.53
N GLU A 46 -4.97 5.25 -4.97
CA GLU A 46 -5.50 6.58 -4.59
C GLU A 46 -4.64 7.25 -3.51
N HIS A 47 -4.12 6.46 -2.57
CA HIS A 47 -3.38 6.95 -1.40
C HIS A 47 -2.15 6.08 -1.11
N PRO A 48 -1.06 6.19 -1.88
CA PRO A 48 0.14 5.40 -1.63
C PRO A 48 0.75 5.75 -0.27
N LYS A 49 1.22 4.73 0.45
CA LYS A 49 1.83 4.84 1.79
C LYS A 49 3.29 4.41 1.78
N ARG A 50 3.71 3.57 0.84
CA ARG A 50 5.05 3.00 0.75
C ARG A 50 5.61 3.23 -0.64
N VAL A 51 6.15 4.44 -0.84
CA VAL A 51 6.67 4.86 -2.15
C VAL A 51 8.16 4.58 -2.27
N VAL A 52 8.57 3.95 -3.37
CA VAL A 52 9.97 3.84 -3.80
C VAL A 52 10.20 4.75 -5.01
N VAL A 53 11.32 5.48 -5.02
CA VAL A 53 11.71 6.34 -6.15
C VAL A 53 13.02 5.86 -6.77
N LEU A 54 13.04 5.77 -8.10
CA LEU A 54 14.21 5.30 -8.86
C LEU A 54 15.00 6.42 -9.55
N GLU A 55 14.63 7.68 -9.29
CA GLU A 55 15.40 8.87 -9.68
C GLU A 55 15.39 9.89 -8.54
N LEU A 56 16.47 10.65 -8.44
CA LEU A 56 16.65 11.63 -7.36
C LEU A 56 15.70 12.82 -7.49
N GLY A 57 15.39 13.23 -8.72
CA GLY A 57 14.50 14.36 -8.99
C GLY A 57 13.05 14.16 -8.54
N PHE A 58 12.64 12.93 -8.21
CA PHE A 58 11.30 12.66 -7.69
C PHE A 58 11.19 12.81 -6.17
N ILE A 59 12.32 12.94 -5.46
CA ILE A 59 12.33 13.05 -4.00
C ILE A 59 11.65 14.35 -3.57
N ASP A 60 12.02 15.48 -4.16
CA ASP A 60 11.46 16.79 -3.81
C ASP A 60 9.94 16.83 -4.06
N THR A 61 9.48 16.29 -5.20
CA THR A 61 8.04 16.19 -5.51
C THR A 61 7.28 15.39 -4.45
N LEU A 62 7.84 14.29 -3.93
CA LEU A 62 7.19 13.52 -2.88
C LEU A 62 7.14 14.30 -1.56
N LEU A 63 8.23 14.98 -1.21
CA LEU A 63 8.30 15.79 0.00
C LEU A 63 7.27 16.94 -0.02
N ASP A 64 7.08 17.58 -1.18
CA ASP A 64 6.06 18.62 -1.37
C ASP A 64 4.62 18.08 -1.19
N LEU A 65 4.41 16.80 -1.47
CA LEU A 65 3.15 16.09 -1.23
C LEU A 65 3.05 15.51 0.19
N GLY A 66 4.04 15.75 1.06
CA GLY A 66 4.07 15.23 2.42
C GLY A 66 4.37 13.72 2.50
N ILE A 67 4.97 13.14 1.47
CA ILE A 67 5.32 11.72 1.39
C ILE A 67 6.83 11.55 1.56
N THR A 68 7.24 10.73 2.50
CA THR A 68 8.64 10.28 2.64
C THR A 68 8.83 8.93 1.94
N PRO A 69 9.78 8.79 0.99
CA PRO A 69 10.00 7.52 0.32
C PRO A 69 10.59 6.48 1.29
N VAL A 70 10.12 5.23 1.19
CA VAL A 70 10.68 4.10 1.95
C VAL A 70 11.96 3.55 1.30
N GLY A 71 12.18 3.85 0.02
CA GLY A 71 13.41 3.49 -0.68
C GLY A 71 13.75 4.41 -1.85
N VAL A 72 15.05 4.57 -2.09
CA VAL A 72 15.61 5.47 -3.10
C VAL A 72 16.75 4.77 -3.84
N ALA A 73 16.73 4.82 -5.17
CA ALA A 73 17.91 4.48 -5.97
C ALA A 73 18.90 5.66 -5.93
N ASP A 74 19.84 5.61 -5.00
CA ASP A 74 20.72 6.72 -4.63
C ASP A 74 22.16 6.61 -5.17
N ASP A 75 22.37 5.68 -6.11
CA ASP A 75 23.69 5.31 -6.66
C ASP A 75 24.69 4.83 -5.62
N ASN A 76 24.23 4.44 -4.42
CA ASN A 76 25.05 4.21 -3.24
C ASN A 76 25.93 5.43 -2.87
N LYS A 77 25.50 6.63 -3.26
CA LYS A 77 26.23 7.89 -3.16
C LYS A 77 25.38 9.02 -2.60
N ALA A 78 24.40 8.69 -1.75
CA ALA A 78 23.44 9.62 -1.16
C ALA A 78 24.05 10.94 -0.68
N LYS A 79 25.11 10.87 0.15
CA LYS A 79 25.79 12.04 0.73
C LYS A 79 26.44 12.98 -0.30
N GLN A 80 26.68 12.51 -1.52
CA GLN A 80 27.30 13.24 -2.61
C GLN A 80 26.27 13.80 -3.59
N LEU A 81 25.17 13.08 -3.81
CA LEU A 81 24.20 13.36 -4.86
C LEU A 81 22.91 14.02 -4.36
N ILE A 82 22.60 13.90 -3.08
CA ILE A 82 21.38 14.42 -2.48
C ILE A 82 21.73 15.56 -1.53
N ASN A 83 21.00 16.67 -1.62
CA ASN A 83 21.17 17.80 -0.71
C ASN A 83 21.03 17.34 0.75
N LYS A 84 21.89 17.88 1.63
CA LYS A 84 21.92 17.49 3.06
C LYS A 84 20.59 17.71 3.77
N ASP A 85 19.87 18.78 3.46
CA ASP A 85 18.58 19.07 4.09
C ASP A 85 17.47 18.16 3.55
N VAL A 86 17.54 17.78 2.27
CA VAL A 86 16.68 16.73 1.71
C VAL A 86 16.94 15.40 2.41
N LEU A 87 18.21 15.00 2.58
CA LEU A 87 18.57 13.77 3.30
C LEU A 87 18.01 13.71 4.72
N LYS A 88 18.01 14.83 5.45
CA LYS A 88 17.40 14.91 6.79
C LYS A 88 15.89 14.70 6.74
N LYS A 89 15.21 15.22 5.71
CA LYS A 89 13.75 15.08 5.56
C LYS A 89 13.34 13.65 5.20
N ILE A 90 14.19 12.91 4.50
CA ILE A 90 13.92 11.52 4.10
C ILE A 90 14.63 10.49 4.98
N ASP A 91 15.06 10.87 6.19
CA ASP A 91 15.79 9.96 7.07
C ASP A 91 15.06 8.62 7.28
N GLY A 92 15.83 7.53 7.37
CA GLY A 92 15.29 6.18 7.49
C GLY A 92 14.89 5.49 6.18
N TYR A 93 15.07 6.11 5.01
CA TYR A 93 14.90 5.42 3.72
C TYR A 93 15.95 4.31 3.52
N THR A 94 15.60 3.29 2.73
CA THR A 94 16.54 2.23 2.31
C THR A 94 17.10 2.51 0.92
N SER A 95 18.43 2.50 0.76
CA SER A 95 19.03 2.51 -0.58
C SER A 95 18.69 1.22 -1.33
N VAL A 96 18.03 1.37 -2.48
CA VAL A 96 17.70 0.25 -3.39
C VAL A 96 18.73 0.09 -4.50
N GLY A 97 19.95 0.62 -4.33
CA GLY A 97 21.05 0.47 -5.29
C GLY A 97 21.19 1.66 -6.24
N THR A 98 21.65 1.40 -7.46
CA THR A 98 21.90 2.47 -8.44
C THR A 98 20.66 2.75 -9.27
N ARG A 99 20.57 3.97 -9.79
CA ARG A 99 19.51 4.33 -10.76
C ARG A 99 19.66 3.50 -12.02
N SER A 100 20.89 3.30 -12.48
CA SER A 100 21.16 2.47 -13.67
C SER A 100 20.71 1.01 -13.51
N GLN A 101 20.80 0.46 -12.30
CA GLN A 101 20.46 -0.92 -12.01
C GLN A 101 19.93 -1.06 -10.57
N PRO A 102 18.64 -0.73 -10.34
CA PRO A 102 18.04 -0.87 -9.03
C PRO A 102 17.95 -2.35 -8.62
N SER A 103 18.06 -2.62 -7.33
CA SER A 103 17.96 -3.96 -6.75
C SER A 103 16.49 -4.35 -6.60
N MET A 104 16.03 -5.29 -7.44
CA MET A 104 14.67 -5.81 -7.36
C MET A 104 14.40 -6.51 -6.02
N GLU A 105 15.40 -7.18 -5.45
CA GLU A 105 15.29 -7.83 -4.15
C GLU A 105 15.01 -6.82 -3.02
N LYS A 106 15.79 -5.72 -2.98
CA LYS A 106 15.57 -4.66 -1.99
C LYS A 106 14.24 -3.94 -2.20
N ILE A 107 13.85 -3.70 -3.44
CA ILE A 107 12.55 -3.10 -3.75
C ILE A 107 11.43 -4.01 -3.25
N ALA A 108 11.48 -5.31 -3.55
CA ALA A 108 10.48 -6.27 -3.13
C ALA A 108 10.41 -6.42 -1.59
N SER A 109 11.55 -6.41 -0.90
CA SER A 109 11.59 -6.53 0.57
C SER A 109 10.95 -5.33 1.28
N LEU A 110 10.95 -4.16 0.64
CA LEU A 110 10.27 -2.96 1.13
C LEU A 110 8.75 -3.02 0.95
N LYS A 111 8.19 -3.97 0.18
CA LYS A 111 6.74 -4.10 -0.07
C LYS A 111 6.09 -2.73 -0.43
N PRO A 112 6.57 -2.04 -1.47
CA PRO A 112 6.01 -0.76 -1.87
C PRO A 112 4.60 -0.93 -2.45
N ASP A 113 3.77 0.10 -2.29
CA ASP A 113 2.48 0.20 -2.97
C ASP A 113 2.54 1.14 -4.20
N LEU A 114 3.62 1.88 -4.36
CA LEU A 114 3.93 2.68 -5.54
C LEU A 114 5.44 2.71 -5.80
N ILE A 115 5.82 2.54 -7.06
CA ILE A 115 7.20 2.75 -7.53
C ILE A 115 7.17 3.83 -8.61
N ILE A 116 7.95 4.89 -8.42
CA ILE A 116 8.10 5.98 -9.39
C ILE A 116 9.41 5.79 -10.13
N ALA A 117 9.32 5.57 -11.44
CA ALA A 117 10.44 5.20 -12.29
C ALA A 117 10.57 6.14 -13.50
N ASP A 118 11.80 6.46 -13.87
CA ASP A 118 12.10 7.12 -15.14
C ASP A 118 11.93 6.16 -16.32
N THR A 119 11.16 6.57 -17.33
CA THR A 119 10.79 5.72 -18.46
C THR A 119 11.92 5.54 -19.46
N THR A 120 12.93 6.42 -19.49
CA THR A 120 14.12 6.23 -20.33
C THR A 120 15.04 5.17 -19.73
N ARG A 121 15.25 5.21 -18.42
CA ARG A 121 16.19 4.33 -17.71
C ARG A 121 15.60 2.97 -17.37
N HIS A 122 14.34 2.93 -16.93
CA HIS A 122 13.77 1.74 -16.30
C HIS A 122 12.81 0.95 -17.20
N LYS A 123 12.62 1.35 -18.47
CA LYS A 123 11.72 0.64 -19.39
C LYS A 123 12.01 -0.86 -19.48
N LYS A 124 13.29 -1.25 -19.50
CA LYS A 124 13.71 -2.66 -19.60
C LYS A 124 13.36 -3.49 -18.36
N VAL A 125 13.18 -2.86 -17.20
CA VAL A 125 12.85 -3.53 -15.94
C VAL A 125 11.40 -3.31 -15.51
N TYR A 126 10.60 -2.60 -16.31
CA TYR A 126 9.20 -2.28 -15.99
C TYR A 126 8.35 -3.52 -15.62
N ASP A 127 8.53 -4.62 -16.35
CA ASP A 127 7.80 -5.86 -16.08
C ASP A 127 8.20 -6.55 -14.77
N GLN A 128 9.36 -6.22 -14.22
CA GLN A 128 9.79 -6.67 -12.90
C GLN A 128 9.25 -5.74 -11.81
N LEU A 129 9.18 -4.44 -12.09
CA LEU A 129 8.66 -3.42 -11.17
C LEU A 129 7.14 -3.50 -10.95
N LYS A 130 6.38 -4.00 -11.93
CA LYS A 130 4.91 -4.10 -11.84
C LYS A 130 4.40 -5.32 -11.06
N LYS A 131 5.30 -6.19 -10.60
CA LYS A 131 4.96 -7.43 -9.88
C LYS A 131 4.89 -7.17 -8.38
#